data_AF-A0A0F8Y1F3-F1
#
_entry.id   AF-A0A0F8Y1F3-F1
#
_cell.length_a   1.000
_cell.length_b   1.000
_cell.length_c   1.000
_cell.angle_alpha   90.00
_cell.angle_beta   90.00
_cell.angle_gamma   90.00
#
_symmetry.space_group_name_H-M   'P 1'
#
loop_
_entity.id
_entity.type
_entity.pdbx_description
1 polymer ?
#
loop_
_entity_poly.entity_id
_entity_poly.type
_entity_poly.pdbx_seq_one_letter_code
_entity_poly.pdbx_strand_id
1 'polypeptide(L)'
;MTEQGFMPLSGQLGIPGTSYRLQLGLINEKWAVRLLRGKDVLNSYVFKDEDSSGGFPNQNLIVGYVLRTVAIPNINPHQVMKTTQALVKQAMQRKQDRKIKAPLSEIKDVELEKVPANEIKRPKPQGWVKEESVKNEEEQLDEKRQAFKQRVAAQKEKEIGRSSGISTVKTSRQLPSIPSQGSSGDSPESSQSGHGASSFCPHCGKEIGIFCQYCGKPLPHE
;
A
#
# COMPACT_ATOMS: atom_id res chain seq x y z
N MET A 1 -10.55 -26.18 -13.90
CA MET A 1 -9.15 -25.91 -14.29
C MET A 1 -8.43 -25.41 -13.04
N THR A 2 -7.47 -26.17 -12.53
CA THR A 2 -6.64 -25.75 -11.41
C THR A 2 -5.59 -24.78 -11.92
N GLU A 3 -5.72 -23.50 -11.58
CA GLU A 3 -4.80 -22.48 -12.07
C GLU A 3 -3.36 -22.81 -11.63
N GLN A 4 -2.50 -23.05 -12.63
CA GLN A 4 -1.06 -23.19 -12.48
C GLN A 4 -0.49 -21.85 -12.01
N GLY A 5 0.37 -21.85 -10.99
CA GLY A 5 0.97 -20.61 -10.46
C GLY A 5 0.38 -20.07 -9.15
N PHE A 6 -0.47 -20.83 -8.45
CA PHE A 6 -0.91 -20.43 -7.11
C PHE A 6 0.23 -20.51 -6.10
N MET A 7 0.65 -19.34 -5.60
CA MET A 7 1.61 -19.22 -4.52
C MET A 7 0.87 -19.16 -3.18
N PRO A 8 0.88 -20.23 -2.36
CA PRO A 8 0.19 -20.21 -1.09
C PRO A 8 0.87 -19.22 -0.14
N LEU A 9 0.07 -18.33 0.43
CA LEU A 9 0.48 -17.46 1.53
C LEU A 9 0.05 -18.07 2.86
N SER A 10 -1.16 -18.61 2.96
CA SER A 10 -1.64 -19.26 4.17
C SER A 10 -1.48 -20.79 4.14
N GLY A 11 -1.60 -21.41 5.32
CA GLY A 11 -1.87 -22.84 5.41
C GLY A 11 -3.27 -23.19 4.90
N GLN A 12 -3.57 -24.49 4.79
CA GLN A 12 -4.92 -24.97 4.54
C GLN A 12 -5.66 -25.04 5.87
N LEU A 13 -6.75 -24.28 6.02
CA LEU A 13 -7.57 -24.29 7.23
C LEU A 13 -8.93 -24.89 6.93
N GLY A 14 -9.35 -25.88 7.72
CA GLY A 14 -10.67 -26.50 7.60
C GLY A 14 -11.78 -25.57 8.11
N ILE A 15 -12.91 -25.55 7.41
CA ILE A 15 -14.11 -24.86 7.89
C ILE A 15 -14.82 -25.80 8.88
N PRO A 16 -15.00 -25.40 10.15
CA PRO A 16 -15.67 -26.22 11.16
C PRO A 16 -17.04 -26.72 10.70
N GLY A 17 -17.32 -28.00 10.94
CA GLY A 17 -18.57 -28.64 10.54
C GLY A 17 -18.63 -29.05 9.06
N THR A 18 -17.53 -28.94 8.31
CA THR A 18 -17.49 -29.33 6.90
C THR A 18 -16.19 -30.05 6.54
N SER A 19 -16.19 -30.80 5.42
CA SER A 19 -14.97 -31.42 4.86
C SER A 19 -14.11 -30.45 4.04
N TYR A 20 -14.49 -29.18 3.97
CA TYR A 20 -13.87 -28.19 3.10
C TYR A 20 -12.74 -27.47 3.81
N ARG A 21 -11.71 -27.14 3.04
CA ARG A 21 -10.55 -26.39 3.49
C ARG A 21 -10.37 -25.17 2.62
N LEU A 22 -9.95 -24.07 3.23
CA LEU A 22 -9.66 -22.81 2.57
C LEU A 22 -8.17 -22.54 2.61
N GLN A 23 -7.68 -21.98 1.51
CA GLN A 23 -6.30 -21.52 1.40
C GLN A 23 -6.26 -20.19 0.66
N LEU A 24 -5.52 -19.23 1.22
CA LEU A 24 -5.26 -17.93 0.62
C LEU A 24 -3.86 -17.93 0.00
N GLY A 25 -3.76 -17.27 -1.15
CA GLY A 25 -2.50 -17.15 -1.88
C GLY A 25 -2.53 -16.01 -2.87
N LEU A 26 -1.51 -16.00 -3.72
CA LEU A 26 -1.39 -15.09 -4.84
C LEU A 26 -1.36 -15.88 -6.15
N ILE A 27 -2.02 -15.35 -7.17
CA ILE A 27 -1.91 -15.78 -8.56
C ILE A 27 -1.62 -14.53 -9.37
N ASN A 28 -0.50 -14.50 -10.10
CA ASN A 28 -0.08 -13.33 -10.87
C ASN A 28 -0.11 -12.03 -10.04
N GLU A 29 0.44 -12.10 -8.82
CA GLU A 29 0.47 -11.01 -7.83
C GLU A 29 -0.90 -10.56 -7.28
N LYS A 30 -2.01 -11.10 -7.80
CA LYS A 30 -3.36 -10.84 -7.31
C LYS A 30 -3.75 -11.82 -6.23
N TRP A 31 -4.58 -11.37 -5.29
CA TRP A 31 -5.08 -12.24 -4.25
C TRP A 31 -5.98 -13.32 -4.83
N ALA A 32 -5.79 -14.54 -4.35
CA ALA A 32 -6.60 -15.67 -4.74
C ALA A 32 -7.01 -16.51 -3.52
N VAL A 33 -8.25 -16.99 -3.55
CA VAL A 33 -8.77 -18.00 -2.61
C VAL A 33 -8.88 -19.32 -3.34
N ARG A 34 -8.45 -20.38 -2.68
CA ARG A 34 -8.62 -21.76 -3.14
C ARG A 34 -9.47 -22.52 -2.14
N LEU A 35 -10.48 -23.20 -2.66
CA LEU A 35 -11.35 -24.10 -1.92
C LEU A 35 -10.95 -25.54 -2.24
N LEU A 36 -10.65 -26.31 -1.19
CA LEU A 36 -10.24 -27.71 -1.30
C LEU A 36 -11.23 -28.61 -0.55
N ARG A 37 -11.35 -29.86 -0.99
CA ARG A 37 -12.02 -30.94 -0.26
C ARG A 37 -11.08 -32.14 -0.27
N GLY A 38 -10.58 -32.52 0.91
CA GLY A 38 -9.51 -33.51 0.99
C GLY A 38 -8.25 -33.04 0.26
N LYS A 39 -7.82 -33.78 -0.77
CA LYS A 39 -6.66 -33.44 -1.61
C LYS A 39 -7.04 -32.67 -2.87
N ASP A 40 -8.31 -32.66 -3.23
CA ASP A 40 -8.78 -32.10 -4.48
C ASP A 40 -9.09 -30.61 -4.34
N VAL A 41 -8.67 -29.85 -5.34
CA VAL A 41 -9.02 -28.44 -5.48
C VAL A 41 -10.35 -28.35 -6.21
N LEU A 42 -11.40 -27.91 -5.52
CA LEU A 42 -12.71 -27.74 -6.15
C LEU A 42 -12.71 -26.52 -7.05
N ASN A 43 -12.28 -25.39 -6.50
CA ASN A 43 -12.39 -24.13 -7.17
C ASN A 43 -11.36 -23.13 -6.65
N SER A 44 -10.99 -22.19 -7.49
CA SER A 44 -10.14 -21.05 -7.17
C SER A 44 -10.78 -19.78 -7.68
N TYR A 45 -10.61 -18.70 -6.93
CA TYR A 45 -11.11 -17.39 -7.33
C TYR A 45 -10.02 -16.35 -7.14
N VAL A 46 -9.76 -15.62 -8.21
CA VAL A 46 -8.82 -14.50 -8.24
C VAL A 46 -9.62 -13.22 -8.05
N PHE A 47 -9.28 -12.46 -7.02
CA PHE A 47 -9.90 -11.16 -6.75
C PHE A 47 -9.33 -10.12 -7.70
N LYS A 48 -10.20 -9.22 -8.15
CA LYS A 48 -9.78 -8.07 -8.93
C LYS A 48 -9.21 -6.99 -8.00
N ASP A 49 -8.45 -6.07 -8.57
CA ASP A 49 -7.82 -4.99 -7.81
C ASP A 49 -8.88 -4.02 -7.24
N GLU A 50 -10.02 -3.88 -7.91
CA GLU A 50 -11.20 -3.11 -7.47
C GLU A 50 -11.78 -3.62 -6.13
N ASP A 51 -11.68 -4.94 -5.89
CA ASP A 51 -12.21 -5.59 -4.69
C ASP A 51 -11.27 -5.48 -3.48
N SER A 52 -10.09 -4.87 -3.67
CA SER A 52 -8.99 -4.82 -2.71
C SER A 52 -8.83 -3.42 -2.09
N SER A 53 -9.65 -3.10 -1.09
CA SER A 53 -9.45 -1.89 -0.30
C SER A 53 -8.25 -2.06 0.64
N GLY A 54 -7.15 -1.34 0.39
CA GLY A 54 -5.96 -1.36 1.25
C GLY A 54 -5.00 -2.54 1.02
N GLY A 55 -5.00 -3.12 -0.20
CA GLY A 55 -4.04 -4.16 -0.58
C GLY A 55 -4.38 -5.59 -0.09
N PHE A 56 -5.59 -5.78 0.44
CA PHE A 56 -6.20 -7.07 0.75
C PHE A 56 -7.68 -7.07 0.32
N PRO A 57 -8.20 -8.16 -0.26
CA PRO A 57 -9.60 -8.26 -0.69
C PRO A 57 -10.56 -8.20 0.50
N ASN A 58 -11.75 -7.63 0.29
CA ASN A 58 -12.77 -7.59 1.34
C ASN A 58 -13.10 -9.01 1.84
N GLN A 59 -13.01 -9.23 3.16
CA GLN A 59 -13.28 -10.53 3.78
C GLN A 59 -14.69 -11.03 3.48
N ASN A 60 -15.66 -10.14 3.36
CA ASN A 60 -17.04 -10.50 3.04
C ASN A 60 -17.17 -11.08 1.62
N LEU A 61 -16.33 -10.65 0.68
CA LEU A 61 -16.29 -11.23 -0.68
C LEU A 61 -15.73 -12.64 -0.66
N ILE A 62 -14.72 -12.91 0.16
CA ILE A 62 -14.18 -14.26 0.36
C ILE A 62 -15.28 -15.16 0.93
N VAL A 63 -15.95 -14.73 2.00
CA VAL A 63 -17.04 -15.50 2.62
C VAL A 63 -18.16 -15.73 1.61
N GLY A 64 -18.60 -14.70 0.88
CA GLY A 64 -19.64 -14.81 -0.15
C GLY A 64 -19.24 -15.72 -1.31
N TYR A 65 -17.97 -15.73 -1.72
CA TYR A 65 -17.46 -16.69 -2.69
C TYR A 65 -17.58 -18.13 -2.18
N VAL A 66 -17.18 -18.38 -0.93
CA VAL A 66 -17.27 -19.72 -0.32
C VAL A 66 -18.72 -20.19 -0.24
N LEU A 67 -19.63 -19.34 0.24
CA LEU A 67 -21.06 -19.67 0.33
C LEU A 67 -21.69 -19.95 -1.04
N ARG A 68 -21.29 -19.23 -2.10
CA ARG A 68 -21.78 -19.47 -3.47
C ARG A 68 -21.21 -20.74 -4.11
N THR A 69 -19.94 -21.05 -3.81
CA THR A 69 -19.22 -22.16 -4.45
C THR A 69 -19.51 -23.49 -3.77
N VAL A 70 -19.73 -23.45 -2.46
CA VAL A 70 -20.04 -24.62 -1.66
C VAL A 70 -21.55 -24.82 -1.70
N ALA A 71 -22.03 -25.78 -2.49
CA ALA A 71 -23.43 -26.19 -2.52
C ALA A 71 -23.82 -26.98 -1.24
N ILE A 72 -23.62 -26.39 -0.06
CA ILE A 72 -24.06 -26.95 1.22
C ILE A 72 -25.19 -26.10 1.76
N PRO A 73 -26.40 -26.65 1.93
CA PRO A 73 -27.56 -25.90 2.41
C PRO A 73 -27.42 -25.38 3.86
N ASN A 74 -26.48 -25.90 4.65
CA ASN A 74 -26.37 -25.62 6.10
C ASN A 74 -24.96 -25.22 6.58
N ILE A 75 -24.16 -24.55 5.73
CA ILE A 75 -22.87 -24.02 6.19
C ILE A 75 -23.08 -22.77 7.06
N ASN A 76 -22.46 -22.73 8.24
CA ASN A 76 -22.57 -21.58 9.13
C ASN A 76 -21.67 -20.41 8.65
N PRO A 77 -22.22 -19.26 8.23
CA PRO A 77 -21.42 -18.14 7.73
C PRO A 77 -20.42 -17.59 8.76
N HIS A 78 -20.75 -17.63 10.06
CA HIS A 78 -19.84 -17.18 11.11
C HIS A 78 -18.58 -18.05 11.21
N GLN A 79 -18.70 -19.36 10.98
CA GLN A 79 -17.55 -20.26 10.99
C GLN A 79 -16.65 -20.00 9.79
N VAL A 80 -17.24 -19.79 8.60
CA VAL A 80 -16.50 -19.38 7.40
C VAL A 80 -15.79 -18.05 7.64
N MET A 81 -16.45 -17.09 8.27
CA MET A 81 -15.87 -15.79 8.59
C MET A 81 -14.69 -15.91 9.57
N LYS A 82 -14.82 -16.69 10.65
CA LYS A 82 -13.73 -16.92 11.61
C LYS A 82 -12.52 -17.57 10.95
N THR A 83 -12.75 -18.58 10.10
CA THR A 83 -11.65 -19.23 9.36
C THR A 83 -10.98 -18.27 8.38
N THR A 84 -11.77 -17.48 7.67
CA THR A 84 -11.27 -16.44 6.76
C THR A 84 -10.40 -15.45 7.52
N GLN A 85 -10.88 -14.91 8.65
CA GLN A 85 -10.13 -13.98 9.49
C GLN A 85 -8.79 -14.55 9.98
N ALA A 86 -8.78 -15.81 10.42
CA ALA A 86 -7.54 -16.47 10.83
C ALA A 86 -6.56 -16.62 9.67
N LEU A 87 -7.06 -17.01 8.48
CA LEU A 87 -6.25 -17.12 7.27
C LEU A 87 -5.71 -15.76 6.81
N VAL A 88 -6.51 -14.69 6.90
CA VAL A 88 -6.09 -13.32 6.57
C VAL A 88 -4.92 -12.90 7.45
N LYS A 89 -5.03 -13.09 8.77
CA LYS A 89 -3.95 -12.76 9.71
C LYS A 89 -2.66 -13.51 9.36
N GLN A 90 -2.75 -14.82 9.09
CA GLN A 90 -1.59 -15.62 8.67
C GLN A 90 -1.00 -15.16 7.33
N ALA A 91 -1.86 -14.86 6.35
CA ALA A 91 -1.41 -14.43 5.03
C ALA A 91 -0.74 -13.06 5.07
N MET A 92 -1.24 -12.12 5.87
CA MET A 92 -0.66 -10.80 6.07
C MET A 92 0.69 -10.87 6.78
N GLN A 93 0.80 -11.67 7.85
CA GLN A 93 2.08 -11.92 8.54
C GLN A 93 3.12 -12.49 7.58
N ARG A 94 2.77 -13.56 6.86
CA ARG A 94 3.70 -14.20 5.92
C ARG A 94 4.05 -13.33 4.71
N LYS A 95 3.14 -12.46 4.26
CA LYS A 95 3.42 -11.47 3.21
C LYS A 95 4.42 -10.42 3.70
N GLN A 96 4.31 -9.97 4.94
CA GLN A 96 5.29 -9.07 5.57
C GLN A 96 6.64 -9.77 5.76
N ASP A 97 6.65 -11.00 6.28
CA ASP A 97 7.88 -11.78 6.46
C ASP A 97 8.61 -12.02 5.13
N ARG A 98 7.87 -12.28 4.05
CA ARG A 98 8.45 -12.42 2.70
C ARG A 98 9.03 -11.10 2.19
N LYS A 99 8.36 -9.97 2.42
CA LYS A 99 8.91 -8.65 2.04
C LYS A 99 10.20 -8.34 2.80
N ILE A 100 10.30 -8.70 4.07
CA ILE A 100 11.50 -8.48 4.89
C ILE A 100 12.65 -9.39 4.45
N LYS A 101 12.35 -10.63 4.06
CA LYS A 101 13.37 -11.60 3.61
C LYS A 101 13.86 -11.37 2.17
N ALA A 102 13.15 -10.59 1.36
CA ALA A 102 13.37 -10.52 -0.09
C ALA A 102 14.23 -9.36 -0.64
N PRO A 103 14.92 -8.54 0.17
CA PRO A 103 16.14 -7.91 -0.38
C PRO A 103 17.22 -7.66 0.68
N LEU A 104 17.87 -8.72 1.20
CA LEU A 104 19.18 -8.60 1.86
C LEU A 104 20.09 -9.83 1.63
N SER A 105 19.57 -10.93 1.06
CA SER A 105 20.38 -12.12 0.79
C SER A 105 21.36 -11.98 -0.39
N GLU A 106 21.22 -10.93 -1.21
CA GLU A 106 22.13 -10.63 -2.33
C GLU A 106 23.26 -9.67 -1.95
N ILE A 107 23.23 -9.11 -0.74
CA ILE A 107 24.34 -8.32 -0.17
C ILE A 107 24.71 -8.95 1.18
N LYS A 108 24.97 -10.26 1.16
CA LYS A 108 25.96 -10.76 2.11
C LYS A 108 27.26 -10.33 1.46
N ASP A 109 27.79 -9.18 1.90
CA ASP A 109 29.17 -8.81 1.63
C ASP A 109 30.00 -10.05 2.00
N VAL A 110 30.37 -10.81 0.97
CA VAL A 110 31.38 -11.83 1.11
C VAL A 110 32.61 -10.99 1.35
N GLU A 111 32.96 -10.82 2.62
CA GLU A 111 34.33 -10.50 3.02
C GLU A 111 35.18 -11.62 2.43
N LEU A 112 35.61 -11.42 1.18
CA LEU A 112 36.53 -12.29 0.49
C LEU A 112 37.80 -12.25 1.35
N GLU A 113 38.00 -13.30 2.15
CA GLU A 113 39.25 -13.51 2.86
C GLU A 113 40.37 -13.35 1.85
N LYS A 114 41.22 -12.35 2.10
CA LYS A 114 42.34 -12.00 1.25
C LYS A 114 43.25 -13.23 1.20
N VAL A 115 43.23 -13.94 0.06
CA VAL A 115 44.08 -15.11 -0.17
C VAL A 115 45.52 -14.70 0.17
N PRO A 116 46.21 -15.38 1.12
CA PRO A 116 47.55 -14.99 1.51
C PRO A 116 48.48 -15.09 0.30
N ALA A 117 49.22 -14.01 0.03
CA ALA A 117 49.99 -13.78 -1.19
C ALA A 117 51.16 -14.76 -1.45
N ASN A 118 51.31 -15.81 -0.64
CA ASN A 118 52.47 -16.70 -0.67
C ASN A 118 52.36 -17.90 -1.63
N GLU A 119 51.23 -18.10 -2.33
CA GLU A 119 51.09 -19.23 -3.27
C GLU A 119 50.88 -18.85 -4.73
N ILE A 120 50.78 -17.55 -5.07
CA ILE A 120 50.72 -17.14 -6.47
C ILE A 120 52.15 -17.09 -7.03
N LYS A 121 52.69 -18.25 -7.42
CA LYS A 121 53.89 -18.33 -8.26
C LYS A 121 53.57 -17.76 -9.64
N ARG A 122 53.61 -16.44 -9.79
CA ARG A 122 53.62 -15.80 -11.12
C ARG A 122 54.96 -16.16 -11.80
N PRO A 123 54.96 -16.77 -12.98
CA PRO A 123 56.20 -16.93 -13.74
C PRO A 123 56.77 -15.54 -14.05
N LYS A 124 58.08 -15.35 -13.81
CA LYS A 124 58.78 -14.10 -14.13
C LYS A 124 58.64 -13.83 -15.64
N PRO A 125 58.08 -12.68 -16.06
CA PRO A 125 58.06 -12.33 -17.47
C PRO A 125 59.50 -12.05 -17.92
N GLN A 126 59.98 -12.86 -18.86
CA GLN A 126 61.27 -12.66 -19.50
C GLN A 126 61.01 -11.97 -20.84
N GLY A 127 61.04 -10.64 -20.82
CA GLY A 127 60.85 -9.81 -22.01
C GLY A 127 61.00 -8.33 -21.67
N TRP A 128 61.57 -7.54 -22.58
CA TRP A 128 61.65 -6.08 -22.47
C TRP A 128 60.26 -5.47 -22.53
N VAL A 129 59.57 -5.43 -21.40
CA VAL A 129 58.43 -4.57 -21.18
C VAL A 129 58.96 -3.33 -20.47
N LYS A 130 58.91 -2.17 -21.15
CA LYS A 130 59.14 -0.87 -20.50
C LYS A 130 58.04 -0.71 -19.45
N GLU A 131 58.42 -0.73 -18.18
CA GLU A 131 57.55 -0.35 -17.08
C GLU A 131 57.35 1.17 -17.16
N GLU A 132 56.22 1.61 -17.70
CA GLU A 132 55.75 2.97 -17.46
C GLU A 132 55.36 3.08 -15.98
N SER A 133 56.08 3.95 -15.29
CA SER A 133 55.98 4.27 -13.88
C SER A 133 54.54 4.34 -13.38
N VAL A 134 54.25 3.53 -12.36
CA VAL A 134 53.04 3.56 -11.54
C VAL A 134 52.89 4.97 -10.95
N LYS A 135 51.93 5.74 -11.46
CA LYS A 135 51.56 7.04 -10.87
C LYS A 135 51.09 6.81 -9.44
N ASN A 136 51.72 7.51 -8.50
CA ASN A 136 51.57 7.37 -7.05
C ASN A 136 50.09 7.60 -6.65
N GLU A 137 49.52 6.75 -5.77
CA GLU A 137 48.10 6.82 -5.37
C GLU A 137 47.69 8.20 -4.82
N GLU A 138 48.63 8.94 -4.23
CA GLU A 138 48.44 10.30 -3.75
C GLU A 138 48.09 11.30 -4.85
N GLU A 139 48.73 11.21 -6.03
CA GLU A 139 48.42 12.09 -7.17
C GLU A 139 47.01 11.82 -7.71
N GLN A 140 46.58 10.55 -7.72
CA GLN A 140 45.23 10.18 -8.16
C GLN A 140 44.15 10.66 -7.18
N LEU A 141 44.45 10.68 -5.88
CA LEU A 141 43.53 11.18 -4.86
C LEU A 141 43.43 12.72 -4.89
N ASP A 142 44.54 13.40 -5.15
CA ASP A 142 44.56 14.86 -5.33
C ASP A 142 43.85 15.29 -6.62
N GLU A 143 44.03 14.55 -7.72
CA GLU A 143 43.28 14.78 -8.96
C GLU A 143 41.76 14.61 -8.74
N LYS A 144 41.35 13.58 -7.98
CA LYS A 144 39.94 13.36 -7.61
C LYS A 144 39.39 14.48 -6.73
N ARG A 145 40.16 15.00 -5.77
CA ARG A 145 39.74 16.15 -4.94
C ARG A 145 39.60 17.43 -5.75
N GLN A 146 40.51 17.67 -6.71
CA GLN A 146 40.45 18.84 -7.58
C GLN A 146 39.25 18.77 -8.54
N ALA A 147 38.98 17.61 -9.13
CA ALA A 147 37.80 17.39 -9.97
C ALA A 147 36.49 17.56 -9.20
N PHE A 148 36.45 17.14 -7.93
CA PHE A 148 35.28 17.36 -7.06
C PHE A 148 35.05 18.85 -6.76
N LYS A 149 36.12 19.60 -6.43
CA LYS A 149 36.04 21.05 -6.20
C LYS A 149 35.53 21.81 -7.44
N GLN A 150 35.99 21.43 -8.62
CA GLN A 150 35.52 22.03 -9.88
C GLN A 150 34.04 21.72 -10.16
N ARG A 151 33.57 20.49 -9.89
CA ARG A 151 32.14 20.14 -10.02
C ARG A 151 31.25 20.95 -9.06
N VAL A 152 31.67 21.08 -7.81
CA VAL A 152 30.91 21.84 -6.80
C VAL A 152 30.87 23.33 -7.15
N ALA A 153 31.99 23.90 -7.60
CA ALA A 153 32.04 25.29 -8.06
C ALA A 153 31.12 25.54 -9.27
N ALA A 154 31.13 24.65 -10.26
CA ALA A 154 30.25 24.74 -11.43
C ALA A 154 28.77 24.55 -11.08
N GLN A 155 28.45 23.75 -10.06
CA GLN A 155 27.08 23.61 -9.58
C GLN A 155 26.60 24.87 -8.84
N LYS A 156 27.47 25.46 -7.99
CA LYS A 156 27.18 26.70 -7.27
C LYS A 156 26.94 27.87 -8.23
N GLU A 157 27.72 27.98 -9.31
CA GLU A 157 27.53 29.01 -10.33
C GLU A 157 26.23 28.82 -11.12
N LYS A 158 25.83 27.57 -11.40
CA LYS A 158 24.52 27.26 -12.00
C LYS A 158 23.34 27.56 -11.08
N GLU A 159 23.53 27.44 -9.78
CA GLU A 159 22.48 27.73 -8.78
C GLU A 159 22.29 29.24 -8.58
N ILE A 160 23.39 30.00 -8.55
CA ILE A 160 23.39 31.47 -8.50
C ILE A 160 22.82 32.08 -9.79
N GLY A 161 23.03 31.44 -10.95
CA GLY A 161 22.41 31.84 -12.22
C GLY A 161 20.91 31.52 -12.33
N ARG A 162 20.38 30.59 -11.52
CA ARG A 162 18.96 30.17 -11.53
C ARG A 162 18.09 30.92 -10.51
N SER A 163 18.66 31.59 -9.51
CA SER A 163 17.89 32.31 -8.48
C SER A 163 17.29 33.64 -8.94
N SER A 164 17.41 34.02 -10.22
CA SER A 164 16.85 35.26 -10.76
C SER A 164 15.67 35.07 -11.72
N GLY A 165 15.03 33.89 -11.74
CA GLY A 165 14.01 33.56 -12.75
C GLY A 165 12.80 32.73 -12.30
N ILE A 166 12.46 32.64 -11.02
CA ILE A 166 11.19 32.03 -10.57
C ILE A 166 10.18 33.15 -10.27
N SER A 167 9.50 33.60 -11.32
CA SER A 167 8.26 34.37 -11.20
C SER A 167 7.19 33.46 -10.60
N THR A 168 6.87 33.64 -9.32
CA THR A 168 5.67 33.09 -8.70
C THR A 168 4.44 33.70 -9.38
N VAL A 169 3.80 32.94 -10.25
CA VAL A 169 2.51 33.28 -10.86
C VAL A 169 1.45 33.34 -9.74
N LYS A 170 1.13 34.55 -9.28
CA LYS A 170 -0.03 34.81 -8.43
C LYS A 170 -1.29 34.73 -9.29
N THR A 171 -1.89 33.54 -9.40
CA THR A 171 -3.25 33.41 -9.94
C THR A 171 -4.24 33.92 -8.89
N SER A 172 -4.56 35.22 -8.96
CA SER A 172 -5.76 35.78 -8.34
C SER A 172 -6.97 35.30 -9.14
N ARG A 173 -7.62 34.23 -8.66
CA ARG A 173 -8.92 33.79 -9.17
C ARG A 173 -9.99 34.49 -8.34
N GLN A 174 -10.60 35.53 -8.91
CA GLN A 174 -11.77 36.16 -8.32
C GLN A 174 -12.90 35.11 -8.21
N LEU A 175 -13.38 34.85 -7.00
CA LEU A 175 -14.61 34.10 -6.80
C LEU A 175 -15.80 34.96 -7.29
N PRO A 176 -16.77 34.39 -8.01
CA PRO A 176 -18.00 35.11 -8.33
C PRO A 176 -18.80 35.37 -7.05
N SER A 177 -19.16 36.65 -6.84
CA SER A 177 -19.99 37.12 -5.73
C SER A 177 -21.41 36.56 -5.84
N ILE A 178 -21.91 35.96 -4.76
CA ILE A 178 -23.33 35.61 -4.59
C ILE A 178 -24.08 36.93 -4.30
N PRO A 179 -25.22 37.21 -4.97
CA PRO A 179 -25.96 38.45 -4.76
C PRO A 179 -26.59 38.48 -3.36
N SER A 180 -26.16 39.44 -2.55
CA SER A 180 -26.83 39.83 -1.31
C SER A 180 -28.01 40.74 -1.63
N GLN A 181 -29.23 40.28 -1.39
CA GLN A 181 -30.43 41.11 -1.44
C GLN A 181 -31.02 41.26 -0.02
N GLY A 182 -31.01 42.50 0.49
CA GLY A 182 -31.75 43.02 1.66
C GLY A 182 -31.27 42.52 3.03
N SER A 183 -30.50 43.27 3.83
CA SER A 183 -30.69 44.60 4.42
C SER A 183 -31.87 44.74 5.40
N SER A 184 -31.50 44.72 6.68
CA SER A 184 -31.90 45.65 7.76
C SER A 184 -33.36 45.70 8.25
N GLY A 185 -33.51 45.51 9.57
CA GLY A 185 -34.36 46.37 10.41
C GLY A 185 -35.40 45.66 11.28
N ASP A 186 -35.22 45.85 12.59
CA ASP A 186 -36.25 45.89 13.65
C ASP A 186 -37.06 44.64 14.04
N SER A 187 -36.94 44.27 15.32
CA SER A 187 -38.03 43.67 16.09
C SER A 187 -39.00 44.78 16.49
N PRO A 188 -40.33 44.57 16.47
CA PRO A 188 -40.98 43.97 17.63
C PRO A 188 -42.18 43.06 17.30
N GLU A 189 -42.62 42.34 18.35
CA GLU A 189 -43.90 41.64 18.55
C GLU A 189 -44.87 41.52 17.36
N SER A 190 -45.15 40.29 16.93
CA SER A 190 -46.46 39.64 17.10
C SER A 190 -46.51 38.28 16.40
N SER A 191 -46.84 37.26 17.18
CA SER A 191 -47.58 36.06 16.81
C SER A 191 -47.90 35.83 15.33
N GLN A 192 -47.26 34.84 14.71
CA GLN A 192 -47.95 33.86 13.86
C GLN A 192 -47.07 32.62 13.60
N SER A 193 -47.66 31.49 13.95
CA SER A 193 -47.25 30.11 13.72
C SER A 193 -46.97 29.78 12.25
N GLY A 194 -45.86 29.08 11.98
CA GLY A 194 -45.59 28.47 10.69
C GLY A 194 -44.38 27.55 10.74
N HIS A 195 -44.62 26.24 10.93
CA HIS A 195 -43.63 25.17 10.94
C HIS A 195 -42.74 25.15 9.69
N GLY A 196 -41.43 25.31 9.88
CA GLY A 196 -40.39 24.94 8.91
C GLY A 196 -39.41 23.99 9.59
N ALA A 197 -39.72 22.69 9.53
CA ALA A 197 -38.93 21.63 10.16
C ALA A 197 -37.48 21.69 9.69
N SER A 198 -36.55 21.94 10.61
CA SER A 198 -35.12 21.80 10.37
C SER A 198 -34.83 20.34 10.01
N SER A 199 -34.58 20.10 8.73
CA SER A 199 -34.35 18.77 8.15
C SER A 199 -33.02 18.15 8.55
N PHE A 200 -32.41 18.54 9.68
CA PHE A 200 -31.04 18.17 10.05
C PHE A 200 -30.92 17.76 11.52
N CYS A 201 -30.11 16.72 11.78
CA CYS A 201 -29.85 16.23 13.12
C CYS A 201 -28.92 17.14 13.90
N PRO A 202 -29.31 17.65 15.08
CA PRO A 202 -28.43 18.47 15.91
C PRO A 202 -27.20 17.70 16.43
N HIS A 203 -27.19 16.37 16.38
CA HIS A 203 -26.08 15.55 16.88
C HIS A 203 -25.13 15.03 15.80
N CYS A 204 -25.59 14.81 14.57
CA CYS A 204 -24.75 14.27 13.49
C CYS A 204 -24.70 15.11 12.22
N GLY A 205 -25.45 16.23 12.17
CA GLY A 205 -25.46 17.17 11.04
C GLY A 205 -26.00 16.58 9.74
N LYS A 206 -26.54 15.36 9.75
CA LYS A 206 -27.11 14.69 8.59
C LYS A 206 -28.58 15.01 8.44
N GLU A 207 -29.06 15.02 7.21
CA GLU A 207 -30.47 15.23 6.92
C GLU A 207 -31.31 14.14 7.58
N ILE A 208 -32.34 14.56 8.31
CA ILE A 208 -33.33 13.67 8.89
C ILE A 208 -34.69 14.03 8.33
N GLY A 209 -35.49 12.99 8.02
CA GLY A 209 -36.94 13.10 8.08
C GLY A 209 -37.43 13.02 9.53
N ILE A 210 -38.45 12.20 9.78
CA ILE A 210 -39.17 12.12 11.06
C ILE A 210 -38.33 11.44 12.19
N PHE A 211 -37.24 10.72 11.88
CA PHE A 211 -36.44 10.00 12.88
C PHE A 211 -34.95 9.79 12.49
N CYS A 212 -34.01 9.97 13.42
CA CYS A 212 -32.56 9.78 13.18
C CYS A 212 -32.13 8.30 13.30
N GLN A 213 -32.07 7.60 12.15
CA GLN A 213 -31.62 6.20 12.09
C GLN A 213 -30.10 6.01 12.29
N TYR A 214 -29.32 7.09 12.28
CA TYR A 214 -27.86 7.02 12.32
C TYR A 214 -27.26 7.17 13.71
N CYS A 215 -27.95 7.88 14.61
CA CYS A 215 -27.37 8.32 15.87
C CYS A 215 -27.91 7.56 17.09
N GLY A 216 -29.03 6.84 16.96
CA GLY A 216 -29.64 6.02 18.02
C GLY A 216 -30.05 6.81 19.28
N LYS A 217 -29.97 8.14 19.24
CA LYS A 217 -30.32 9.05 20.32
C LYS A 217 -31.71 9.64 20.06
N PRO A 218 -32.56 9.79 21.09
CA PRO A 218 -33.87 10.41 20.92
C PRO A 218 -33.70 11.85 20.45
N LEU A 219 -34.48 12.24 19.44
CA LEU A 219 -34.60 13.64 19.04
C LEU A 219 -35.29 14.41 20.15
N PRO A 220 -34.84 15.64 20.48
CA PRO A 220 -35.61 16.51 21.36
C PRO A 220 -36.86 16.94 20.59
N HIS A 221 -37.97 16.23 20.79
CA HIS A 221 -39.29 16.78 20.52
C HIS A 221 -39.79 17.39 21.84
N GLU A 222 -39.59 18.70 21.96
CA GLU A 222 -40.58 19.66 22.47
C GLU A 222 -40.61 20.85 21.50
#